data_AF-A0A523FNS5-F1
#
_entry.id   AF-A0A523FNS5-F1
#
_cell.length_a   1.000
_cell.length_b   1.000
_cell.length_c   1.000
_cell.angle_alpha   90.00
_cell.angle_beta   90.00
_cell.angle_gamma   90.00
#
_symmetry.space_group_name_H-M   'P 1'
#
loop_
_entity.id
_entity.type
_entity.pdbx_description
1 polymer ?
#
loop_
_entity_poly.entity_id
_entity_poly.type
_entity_poly.pdbx_seq_one_letter_code
_entity_poly.pdbx_strand_id
1 'polypeptide(L)'
;MPLCILAAILSRPLGFLGFRLEFLKVRSIMIEHISSGSDRSVDSRGQVFFSYGFRTFFLLAGFYAAAAMAIWALWFVLLDVASELVSELPLLPQQLHAHEMIFGYVMAVIAGFLLTAIPGWTNARPLQGNGLKILLTVWLAGRVAIACSPWLPIAIVAFFDLLFVPALMIPVALGLMKQPAPRNLIFLGLLALFWLGNLLTYTELLGWTSDGIAVGHLLALDTAIVLISIVGGRVTPSFTLNDLRSEGHDRLPLSHPLLDGAAIMSVAAVLVADLIWPGELVTGAVALVASIVNFVRLLLWRGLATRRKPILWILHMSYL
;
A
#
# COMPACT_ATOMS: atom_id res chain seq x y z
N MET A 1 24.67 -67.68 3.17
CA MET A 1 23.75 -67.47 2.03
C MET A 1 23.74 -66.00 1.56
N PRO A 2 24.74 -65.54 0.79
CA PRO A 2 24.62 -64.31 0.01
C PRO A 2 25.06 -64.53 -1.44
N LEU A 3 24.24 -65.21 -2.27
CA LEU A 3 24.57 -65.48 -3.68
C LEU A 3 23.40 -65.28 -4.67
N CYS A 4 22.20 -64.88 -4.22
CA CYS A 4 21.03 -64.74 -5.12
C CYS A 4 20.72 -63.30 -5.57
N ILE A 5 21.39 -62.27 -5.03
CA ILE A 5 21.06 -60.87 -5.37
C ILE A 5 21.95 -60.30 -6.50
N LEU A 6 23.13 -60.89 -6.75
CA LEU A 6 24.09 -60.37 -7.73
C LEU A 6 23.77 -60.77 -9.18
N ALA A 7 22.86 -61.73 -9.41
CA ALA A 7 22.51 -62.22 -10.75
C ALA A 7 21.39 -61.43 -11.44
N ALA A 8 20.63 -60.60 -10.71
CA ALA A 8 19.47 -59.88 -11.26
C ALA A 8 19.80 -58.51 -11.88
N ILE A 9 21.02 -58.00 -11.70
CA ILE A 9 21.41 -56.65 -12.14
C ILE A 9 22.15 -56.68 -13.49
N LEU A 10 22.65 -57.83 -13.94
CA LEU A 10 23.49 -57.94 -15.14
C LEU A 10 22.76 -58.34 -16.44
N SER A 11 21.42 -58.40 -16.48
CA SER A 11 20.69 -59.02 -17.60
C SER A 11 19.58 -58.18 -18.26
N ARG A 12 19.67 -56.84 -18.32
CA ARG A 12 18.75 -56.04 -19.16
C ARG A 12 19.46 -55.13 -20.17
N PRO A 13 19.31 -55.40 -21.49
CA PRO A 13 19.86 -54.56 -22.53
C PRO A 13 18.91 -53.40 -22.91
N LEU A 14 19.53 -52.24 -23.17
CA LEU A 14 19.17 -51.15 -24.09
C LEU A 14 17.69 -51.00 -24.52
N GLY A 15 16.98 -50.06 -23.91
CA GLY A 15 15.67 -49.56 -24.34
C GLY A 15 15.65 -48.04 -24.55
N PHE A 16 16.52 -47.52 -25.42
CA PHE A 16 16.67 -46.06 -25.63
C PHE A 16 15.66 -45.44 -26.63
N LEU A 17 14.73 -46.22 -27.18
CA LEU A 17 13.71 -45.73 -28.13
C LEU A 17 12.34 -45.41 -27.51
N GLY A 18 12.01 -45.98 -26.34
CA GLY A 18 10.71 -45.78 -25.68
C GLY A 18 10.55 -44.40 -25.02
N PHE A 19 11.66 -43.80 -24.56
CA PHE A 19 11.63 -42.55 -23.81
C PHE A 19 11.30 -41.32 -24.67
N ARG A 20 11.59 -41.38 -25.98
CA ARG A 20 11.37 -40.25 -26.90
C ARG A 20 9.89 -40.10 -27.32
N LEU A 21 9.13 -41.20 -27.34
CA LEU A 21 7.71 -41.21 -27.67
C LEU A 21 6.82 -40.76 -26.50
N GLU A 22 7.19 -41.11 -25.26
CA GLU A 22 6.50 -40.60 -24.06
C GLU A 22 6.70 -39.09 -23.89
N PHE A 23 7.90 -38.58 -24.14
CA PHE A 23 8.18 -37.13 -24.07
C PHE A 23 7.38 -36.31 -25.09
N LEU A 24 7.16 -36.85 -26.29
CA LEU A 24 6.33 -36.20 -27.31
C LEU A 24 4.84 -36.21 -26.94
N LYS A 25 4.37 -37.28 -26.28
CA LYS A 25 2.97 -37.40 -25.81
C LYS A 25 2.69 -36.45 -24.64
N VAL A 26 3.62 -36.31 -23.70
CA VAL A 26 3.54 -35.33 -22.59
C VAL A 26 3.58 -33.89 -23.12
N ARG A 27 4.40 -33.61 -24.14
CA ARG A 27 4.46 -32.27 -24.75
C ARG A 27 3.19 -31.93 -25.54
N SER A 28 2.56 -32.90 -26.19
CA SER A 28 1.26 -32.73 -26.87
C SER A 28 0.12 -32.45 -25.87
N ILE A 29 0.05 -33.20 -24.76
CA ILE A 29 -0.94 -33.00 -23.70
C ILE A 29 -0.74 -31.63 -23.01
N MET A 30 0.52 -31.21 -22.81
CA MET A 30 0.82 -29.90 -22.22
C MET A 30 0.48 -28.74 -23.17
N ILE A 31 0.61 -28.91 -24.49
CA ILE A 31 0.21 -27.89 -25.48
C ILE A 31 -1.32 -27.81 -25.61
N GLU A 32 -2.05 -28.93 -25.53
CA GLU A 32 -3.52 -28.92 -25.46
C GLU A 32 -4.08 -28.36 -24.14
N HIS A 33 -3.38 -28.55 -23.01
CA HIS A 33 -3.78 -27.94 -21.75
C HIS A 33 -3.48 -26.43 -21.68
N ILE A 34 -2.53 -25.95 -22.49
CA ILE A 34 -2.26 -24.52 -22.67
C ILE A 34 -3.25 -23.88 -23.66
N SER A 35 -3.72 -24.61 -24.68
CA SER A 35 -4.72 -24.09 -25.63
C SER A 35 -6.16 -24.14 -25.12
N SER A 36 -6.48 -25.02 -24.17
CA SER A 36 -7.81 -25.08 -23.51
C SER A 36 -7.96 -24.14 -22.31
N GLY A 37 -6.88 -23.49 -21.87
CA GLY A 37 -6.89 -22.48 -20.80
C GLY A 37 -7.12 -21.04 -21.27
N SER A 38 -7.22 -20.79 -22.58
CA SER A 38 -7.34 -19.43 -23.14
C SER A 38 -8.76 -18.97 -23.42
N ASP A 39 -9.79 -19.74 -23.05
CA ASP A 39 -11.18 -19.26 -23.09
C ASP A 39 -11.60 -18.72 -21.72
N ARG A 40 -10.93 -17.64 -21.30
CA ARG A 40 -11.59 -16.68 -20.40
C ARG A 40 -12.07 -15.57 -21.30
N SER A 41 -13.33 -15.66 -21.68
CA SER A 41 -14.11 -14.53 -22.16
C SER A 41 -13.81 -13.31 -21.28
N VAL A 42 -12.96 -12.42 -21.80
CA VAL A 42 -12.81 -11.08 -21.29
C VAL A 42 -14.11 -10.36 -21.64
N ASP A 43 -15.12 -10.59 -20.82
CA ASP A 43 -16.41 -9.94 -20.99
C ASP A 43 -16.30 -8.46 -20.58
N SER A 44 -16.62 -7.63 -21.57
CA SER A 44 -17.07 -6.24 -21.55
C SER A 44 -16.22 -5.20 -20.81
N ARG A 45 -16.05 -4.07 -21.50
CA ARG A 45 -15.26 -2.88 -21.18
C ARG A 45 -15.39 -2.34 -19.73
N GLY A 46 -16.37 -2.77 -18.93
CA GLY A 46 -16.53 -2.45 -17.51
C GLY A 46 -15.73 -3.32 -16.53
N GLN A 47 -15.22 -4.49 -16.91
CA GLN A 47 -14.43 -5.35 -16.00
C GLN A 47 -12.96 -4.93 -15.87
N VAL A 48 -12.45 -4.12 -16.79
CA VAL A 48 -11.03 -3.69 -16.82
C VAL A 48 -10.68 -2.81 -15.61
N PHE A 49 -11.63 -2.00 -15.14
CA PHE A 49 -11.45 -1.12 -13.99
C PHE A 49 -11.40 -1.89 -12.66
N PHE A 50 -12.18 -2.97 -12.55
CA PHE A 50 -12.27 -3.83 -11.36
C PHE A 50 -11.40 -5.11 -11.48
N SER A 51 -10.40 -5.11 -12.35
CA SER A 51 -9.55 -6.30 -12.54
C SER A 51 -8.39 -6.40 -11.55
N TYR A 52 -7.96 -5.27 -10.97
CA TYR A 52 -6.88 -5.21 -9.98
C TYR A 52 -7.02 -4.00 -9.06
N GLY A 53 -6.62 -4.15 -7.81
CA GLY A 53 -6.70 -3.10 -6.78
C GLY A 53 -6.02 -1.79 -7.18
N PHE A 54 -4.81 -1.84 -7.74
CA PHE A 54 -4.12 -0.62 -8.19
C PHE A 54 -4.91 0.16 -9.25
N ARG A 55 -5.61 -0.51 -10.18
CA ARG A 55 -6.34 0.16 -11.26
C ARG A 55 -7.52 0.95 -10.72
N THR A 56 -8.26 0.35 -9.79
CA THR A 56 -9.40 0.99 -9.13
C THR A 56 -8.90 2.13 -8.26
N PHE A 57 -8.05 1.83 -7.28
CA PHE A 57 -7.75 2.78 -6.20
C PHE A 57 -6.69 3.82 -6.55
N PHE A 58 -5.67 3.55 -7.38
CA PHE A 58 -4.73 4.60 -7.78
C PHE A 58 -5.35 5.61 -8.73
N LEU A 59 -6.22 5.16 -9.66
CA LEU A 59 -6.94 6.08 -10.54
C LEU A 59 -7.86 6.99 -9.73
N LEU A 60 -8.62 6.41 -8.79
CA LEU A 60 -9.50 7.17 -7.92
C LEU A 60 -8.75 8.09 -6.98
N ALA A 61 -7.62 7.65 -6.40
CA ALA A 61 -6.78 8.49 -5.55
C ALA A 61 -6.29 9.72 -6.33
N GLY A 62 -5.84 9.55 -7.58
CA GLY A 62 -5.42 10.68 -8.43
C GLY A 62 -6.55 11.66 -8.73
N PHE A 63 -7.72 11.15 -9.14
CA PHE A 63 -8.89 11.99 -9.40
C PHE A 63 -9.37 12.71 -8.14
N TYR A 64 -9.46 11.98 -7.03
CA TYR A 64 -9.94 12.50 -5.76
C TYR A 64 -8.98 13.53 -5.17
N ALA A 65 -7.66 13.34 -5.26
CA ALA A 65 -6.69 14.35 -4.87
C ALA A 65 -6.90 15.65 -5.66
N ALA A 66 -7.03 15.57 -6.99
CA ALA A 66 -7.28 16.75 -7.83
C ALA A 66 -8.61 17.44 -7.46
N ALA A 67 -9.68 16.66 -7.28
CA ALA A 67 -11.00 17.19 -6.94
C ALA A 67 -11.02 17.82 -5.53
N ALA A 68 -10.51 17.12 -4.52
CA ALA A 68 -10.46 17.60 -3.14
C ALA A 68 -9.58 18.85 -3.00
N MET A 69 -8.43 18.90 -3.70
CA MET A 69 -7.59 20.10 -3.75
C MET A 69 -8.29 21.28 -4.46
N ALA A 70 -8.98 21.03 -5.57
CA ALA A 70 -9.73 22.07 -6.27
C ALA A 70 -10.89 22.62 -5.43
N ILE A 71 -11.65 21.73 -4.77
CA ILE A 71 -12.73 22.10 -3.85
C ILE A 71 -12.17 22.91 -2.68
N TRP A 72 -11.09 22.43 -2.05
CA TRP A 72 -10.47 23.13 -0.93
C TRP A 72 -9.90 24.50 -1.34
N ALA A 73 -9.21 24.59 -2.48
CA ALA A 73 -8.66 25.86 -2.97
C ALA A 73 -9.77 26.86 -3.34
N LEU A 74 -10.84 26.40 -4.00
CA LEU A 74 -12.01 27.22 -4.29
C LEU A 74 -12.65 27.72 -3.00
N TRP A 75 -12.80 26.83 -2.03
CA TRP A 75 -13.33 27.19 -0.72
C TRP A 75 -12.43 28.23 -0.04
N PHE A 76 -11.12 28.03 -0.01
CA PHE A 76 -10.17 28.99 0.57
C PHE A 76 -10.28 30.39 -0.05
N VAL A 77 -10.44 30.48 -1.37
CA VAL A 77 -10.62 31.76 -2.07
C VAL A 77 -12.00 32.39 -1.79
N LEU A 78 -13.05 31.58 -1.68
CA LEU A 78 -14.41 32.06 -1.41
C LEU A 78 -14.63 32.48 0.06
N LEU A 79 -13.85 31.92 1.00
CA LEU A 79 -13.90 32.28 2.42
C LEU A 79 -13.49 33.72 2.70
N ASP A 80 -12.61 34.28 1.88
CA ASP A 80 -12.21 35.70 1.97
C ASP A 80 -13.39 36.64 1.65
N VAL A 81 -14.47 36.11 1.03
CA VAL A 81 -15.67 36.85 0.62
C VAL A 81 -16.91 36.51 1.48
N ALA A 82 -16.96 35.35 2.13
CA ALA A 82 -18.13 34.85 2.84
C ALA A 82 -17.76 34.29 4.24
N SER A 83 -17.43 35.17 5.18
CA SER A 83 -17.03 34.76 6.55
C SER A 83 -18.19 34.24 7.41
N GLU A 84 -19.44 34.61 7.11
CA GLU A 84 -20.61 34.27 7.95
C GLU A 84 -21.15 32.84 7.68
N LEU A 85 -20.95 32.28 6.47
CA LEU A 85 -21.53 30.98 6.07
C LEU A 85 -20.76 29.76 6.62
N VAL A 86 -19.67 29.98 7.33
CA VAL A 86 -18.61 28.98 7.63
C VAL A 86 -18.72 28.48 9.07
N SER A 87 -19.53 29.16 9.89
CA SER A 87 -19.66 28.91 11.33
C SER A 87 -20.45 27.65 11.68
N GLU A 88 -21.10 26.98 10.72
CA GLU A 88 -21.94 25.79 10.96
C GLU A 88 -21.27 24.45 10.64
N LEU A 89 -20.01 24.44 10.20
CA LEU A 89 -19.33 23.20 9.85
C LEU A 89 -18.67 22.52 11.05
N PRO A 90 -18.75 21.16 11.14
CA PRO A 90 -18.11 20.43 12.24
C PRO A 90 -16.59 20.52 12.24
N LEU A 91 -15.98 20.70 11.06
CA LEU A 91 -14.53 20.83 10.88
C LEU A 91 -14.21 22.18 10.26
N LEU A 92 -13.15 22.82 10.75
CA LEU A 92 -12.58 23.98 10.10
C LEU A 92 -12.08 23.60 8.69
N PRO A 93 -12.04 24.54 7.72
CA PRO A 93 -11.60 24.26 6.35
C PRO A 93 -10.24 23.57 6.24
N GLN A 94 -9.29 23.91 7.11
CA GLN A 94 -7.97 23.29 7.17
C GLN A 94 -8.03 21.87 7.73
N GLN A 95 -8.89 21.63 8.73
CA GLN A 95 -9.07 20.31 9.33
C GLN A 95 -9.78 19.36 8.35
N LEU A 96 -10.78 19.84 7.62
CA LEU A 96 -11.45 19.06 6.58
C LEU A 96 -10.46 18.67 5.45
N HIS A 97 -9.62 19.61 5.02
CA HIS A 97 -8.55 19.32 4.06
C HIS A 97 -7.60 18.24 4.56
N ALA A 98 -7.09 18.40 5.79
CA ALA A 98 -6.22 17.41 6.40
C ALA A 98 -6.90 16.03 6.46
N HIS A 99 -8.15 15.97 6.90
CA HIS A 99 -8.93 14.73 7.02
C HIS A 99 -9.12 14.03 5.67
N GLU A 100 -9.51 14.77 4.64
CA GLU A 100 -9.73 14.23 3.29
C GLU A 100 -8.41 13.79 2.63
N MET A 101 -7.30 14.50 2.87
CA MET A 101 -5.98 14.10 2.36
C MET A 101 -5.44 12.85 3.06
N ILE A 102 -5.58 12.75 4.38
CA ILE A 102 -5.03 11.66 5.19
C ILE A 102 -5.93 10.40 5.09
N PHE A 103 -7.23 10.53 5.38
CA PHE A 103 -8.11 9.37 5.46
C PHE A 103 -8.84 9.05 4.15
N GLY A 104 -8.91 10.00 3.22
CA GLY A 104 -9.52 9.79 1.90
C GLY A 104 -8.49 9.38 0.87
N TYR A 105 -7.57 10.30 0.58
CA TYR A 105 -6.57 10.14 -0.45
C TYR A 105 -5.50 9.11 -0.08
N VAL A 106 -4.77 9.30 1.04
CA VAL A 106 -3.67 8.40 1.42
C VAL A 106 -4.19 6.98 1.65
N MET A 107 -5.35 6.80 2.27
CA MET A 107 -5.94 5.47 2.43
C MET A 107 -6.35 4.80 1.11
N ALA A 108 -6.80 5.56 0.10
CA ALA A 108 -7.03 5.02 -1.23
C ALA A 108 -5.71 4.54 -1.86
N VAL A 109 -4.62 5.31 -1.73
CA VAL A 109 -3.29 4.89 -2.18
C VAL A 109 -2.84 3.62 -1.46
N ILE A 110 -2.96 3.56 -0.12
CA ILE A 110 -2.61 2.37 0.67
C ILE A 110 -3.42 1.15 0.21
N ALA A 111 -4.73 1.30 -0.03
CA ALA A 111 -5.58 0.23 -0.54
C ALA A 111 -5.10 -0.27 -1.90
N GLY A 112 -4.83 0.64 -2.84
CA GLY A 112 -4.32 0.28 -4.17
C GLY A 112 -3.00 -0.48 -4.12
N PHE A 113 -2.10 -0.06 -3.22
CA PHE A 113 -0.83 -0.73 -2.98
C PHE A 113 -1.02 -2.12 -2.36
N LEU A 114 -1.70 -2.23 -1.21
CA LEU A 114 -1.82 -3.48 -0.46
C LEU A 114 -2.59 -4.56 -1.23
N LEU A 115 -3.68 -4.20 -1.90
CA LEU A 115 -4.47 -5.12 -2.72
C LEU A 115 -3.70 -5.67 -3.93
N THR A 116 -2.59 -5.03 -4.30
CA THR A 116 -1.72 -5.43 -5.41
C THR A 116 -0.47 -6.15 -4.92
N ALA A 117 0.13 -5.66 -3.83
CA ALA A 117 1.38 -6.18 -3.30
C ALA A 117 1.21 -7.51 -2.56
N ILE A 118 0.15 -7.64 -1.75
CA ILE A 118 -0.07 -8.84 -0.92
C ILE A 118 -0.22 -10.12 -1.76
N PRO A 119 -1.05 -10.15 -2.83
CA PRO A 119 -1.11 -11.30 -3.73
C PRO A 119 0.25 -11.73 -4.26
N GLY A 120 1.13 -10.78 -4.56
CA GLY A 120 2.50 -11.03 -5.02
C GLY A 120 3.40 -11.62 -3.93
N TRP A 121 3.20 -11.27 -2.66
CA TRP A 121 3.99 -11.80 -1.54
C TRP A 121 3.52 -13.16 -1.04
N THR A 122 2.21 -13.45 -1.14
CA THR A 122 1.61 -14.64 -0.51
C THR A 122 1.05 -15.65 -1.50
N ASN A 123 1.24 -15.41 -2.80
CA ASN A 123 0.63 -16.18 -3.89
C ASN A 123 -0.91 -16.29 -3.78
N ALA A 124 -1.54 -15.40 -3.00
CA ALA A 124 -2.99 -15.34 -2.89
C ALA A 124 -3.60 -14.86 -4.21
N ARG A 125 -4.84 -15.27 -4.47
CA ARG A 125 -5.62 -14.71 -5.58
C ARG A 125 -5.88 -13.22 -5.32
N PRO A 126 -5.56 -12.31 -6.27
CA PRO A 126 -5.89 -10.90 -6.13
C PRO A 126 -7.40 -10.68 -5.94
N LEU A 127 -7.76 -9.63 -5.21
CA LEU A 127 -9.16 -9.21 -5.09
C LEU A 127 -9.61 -8.57 -6.41
N GLN A 128 -10.72 -9.04 -6.97
CA GLN A 128 -11.24 -8.61 -8.28
C GLN A 128 -12.77 -8.52 -8.27
N GLY A 129 -13.33 -7.84 -9.26
CA GLY A 129 -14.77 -7.81 -9.52
C GLY A 129 -15.57 -7.27 -8.34
N ASN A 130 -16.54 -8.04 -7.85
CA ASN A 130 -17.49 -7.60 -6.83
C ASN A 130 -16.82 -7.23 -5.49
N GLY A 131 -15.73 -7.90 -5.11
CA GLY A 131 -14.99 -7.54 -3.89
C GLY A 131 -14.41 -6.12 -3.95
N LEU A 132 -13.89 -5.72 -5.11
CA LEU A 132 -13.42 -4.35 -5.34
C LEU A 132 -14.58 -3.35 -5.40
N LYS A 133 -15.71 -3.72 -6.01
CA LYS A 133 -16.91 -2.87 -6.03
C LYS A 133 -17.39 -2.56 -4.62
N ILE A 134 -17.44 -3.56 -3.73
CA ILE A 134 -17.86 -3.37 -2.34
C ILE A 134 -16.90 -2.41 -1.61
N LEU A 135 -15.59 -2.64 -1.71
CA LEU A 135 -14.61 -1.75 -1.08
C LEU A 135 -14.68 -0.32 -1.62
N LEU A 136 -14.87 -0.16 -2.93
CA LEU A 136 -15.06 1.13 -3.56
C LEU A 136 -16.31 1.83 -3.02
N THR A 137 -17.45 1.14 -2.96
CA THR A 137 -18.69 1.71 -2.45
C THR A 137 -18.54 2.14 -0.99
N VAL A 138 -17.87 1.35 -0.15
CA VAL A 138 -17.61 1.72 1.24
C VAL A 138 -16.73 2.97 1.32
N TRP A 139 -15.65 3.03 0.55
CA TRP A 139 -14.77 4.21 0.50
C TRP A 139 -15.54 5.46 0.06
N LEU A 140 -16.31 5.36 -1.02
CA LEU A 140 -17.08 6.47 -1.56
C LEU A 140 -18.18 6.92 -0.59
N ALA A 141 -18.82 5.99 0.12
CA ALA A 141 -19.82 6.30 1.14
C ALA A 141 -19.23 7.16 2.26
N GLY A 142 -18.01 6.88 2.72
CA GLY A 142 -17.31 7.73 3.69
C GLY A 142 -17.08 9.15 3.16
N ARG A 143 -16.59 9.28 1.92
CA ARG A 143 -16.36 10.60 1.30
C ARG A 143 -17.65 11.42 1.13
N VAL A 144 -18.73 10.76 0.69
CA VAL A 144 -20.05 11.40 0.59
C VAL A 144 -20.56 11.80 1.98
N ALA A 145 -20.37 10.97 3.00
CA ALA A 145 -20.78 11.28 4.36
C ALA A 145 -20.02 12.50 4.92
N ILE A 146 -18.71 12.63 4.67
CA ILE A 146 -17.92 13.82 5.02
C ILE A 146 -18.42 15.06 4.26
N ALA A 147 -18.61 14.94 2.94
CA ALA A 147 -19.11 16.06 2.12
C ALA A 147 -20.52 16.51 2.56
N CYS A 148 -21.33 15.59 3.07
CA CYS A 148 -22.66 15.86 3.60
C CYS A 148 -22.68 16.08 5.12
N SER A 149 -21.53 16.21 5.78
CA SER A 149 -21.44 16.37 7.24
C SER A 149 -22.21 17.56 7.83
N PRO A 150 -22.46 18.69 7.11
CA PRO A 150 -23.35 19.75 7.62
C PRO A 150 -24.80 19.30 7.83
N TRP A 151 -25.24 18.28 7.09
CA TRP A 151 -26.65 17.84 7.06
C TRP A 151 -26.85 16.47 7.71
N LEU A 152 -25.81 15.86 8.28
CA LEU A 152 -25.83 14.52 8.84
C LEU A 152 -25.40 14.55 10.31
N PRO A 153 -26.02 13.73 11.18
CA PRO A 153 -25.50 13.49 12.51
C PRO A 153 -24.06 12.96 12.45
N ILE A 154 -23.17 13.50 13.28
CA ILE A 154 -21.74 13.13 13.33
C ILE A 154 -21.53 11.62 13.49
N ALA A 155 -22.38 10.93 14.26
CA ALA A 155 -22.30 9.48 14.42
C ALA A 155 -22.50 8.70 13.10
N ILE A 156 -23.35 9.19 12.20
CA ILE A 156 -23.57 8.58 10.87
C ILE A 156 -22.35 8.84 9.99
N VAL A 157 -21.81 10.06 10.03
CA VAL A 157 -20.58 10.42 9.31
C VAL A 157 -19.42 9.53 9.76
N ALA A 158 -19.21 9.42 11.08
CA ALA A 158 -18.21 8.56 11.70
C ALA A 158 -18.33 7.11 11.26
N PHE A 159 -19.54 6.56 11.26
CA PHE A 159 -19.77 5.18 10.85
C PHE A 159 -19.27 4.91 9.42
N PHE A 160 -19.68 5.72 8.45
CA PHE A 160 -19.30 5.51 7.05
C PHE A 160 -17.82 5.80 6.80
N ASP A 161 -17.27 6.80 7.48
CA ASP A 161 -15.87 7.18 7.30
C ASP A 161 -14.89 6.16 7.90
N LEU A 162 -15.23 5.62 9.09
CA LEU A 162 -14.42 4.61 9.78
C LEU A 162 -14.52 3.22 9.13
N LEU A 163 -15.56 2.94 8.35
CA LEU A 163 -15.86 1.60 7.84
C LEU A 163 -14.83 1.10 6.81
N PHE A 164 -14.18 2.02 6.08
CA PHE A 164 -13.30 1.64 4.99
C PHE A 164 -12.07 0.83 5.45
N VAL A 165 -11.40 1.24 6.53
CA VAL A 165 -10.17 0.59 6.98
C VAL A 165 -10.43 -0.84 7.46
N PRO A 166 -11.42 -1.14 8.32
CA PRO A 166 -11.78 -2.51 8.68
C PRO A 166 -12.19 -3.34 7.46
N ALA A 167 -12.96 -2.75 6.53
CA ALA A 167 -13.34 -3.44 5.29
C ALA A 167 -12.11 -3.83 4.45
N LEU A 168 -11.10 -2.96 4.37
CA LEU A 168 -9.82 -3.24 3.70
C LEU A 168 -8.96 -4.26 4.46
N MET A 169 -8.97 -4.24 5.80
CA MET A 169 -8.20 -5.16 6.62
C MET A 169 -8.62 -6.62 6.42
N ILE A 170 -9.89 -6.89 6.12
CA ILE A 170 -10.40 -8.26 5.88
C ILE A 170 -9.64 -8.97 4.74
N PRO A 171 -9.66 -8.50 3.48
CA PRO A 171 -8.95 -9.16 2.40
C PRO A 171 -7.42 -9.12 2.59
N VAL A 172 -6.88 -8.10 3.24
CA VAL A 172 -5.45 -8.02 3.62
C VAL A 172 -5.08 -9.17 4.56
N ALA A 173 -5.83 -9.34 5.65
CA ALA A 173 -5.61 -10.39 6.63
C ALA A 173 -5.78 -11.79 6.01
N LEU A 174 -6.86 -12.02 5.26
CA LEU A 174 -7.09 -13.28 4.55
C LEU A 174 -5.97 -13.60 3.55
N GLY A 175 -5.44 -12.58 2.86
CA GLY A 175 -4.31 -12.73 1.95
C GLY A 175 -3.01 -13.11 2.67
N LEU A 176 -2.77 -12.53 3.85
CA LEU A 176 -1.60 -12.80 4.68
C LEU A 176 -1.66 -14.16 5.40
N MET A 177 -2.85 -14.66 5.73
CA MET A 177 -3.03 -15.96 6.38
C MET A 177 -2.78 -17.16 5.45
N LYS A 178 -2.98 -17.02 4.14
CA LYS A 178 -2.79 -18.11 3.17
C LYS A 178 -1.36 -18.64 3.11
N GLN A 179 -0.39 -17.74 3.16
CA GLN A 179 1.03 -18.06 3.22
C GLN A 179 1.67 -17.08 4.20
N PRO A 180 1.80 -17.46 5.49
CA PRO A 180 2.13 -16.52 6.55
C PRO A 180 3.51 -15.88 6.30
N ALA A 181 3.48 -14.58 6.02
CA ALA A 181 4.66 -13.73 5.95
C ALA A 181 4.65 -12.84 7.21
N PRO A 182 5.22 -13.27 8.35
CA PRO A 182 5.10 -12.55 9.61
C PRO A 182 5.63 -11.11 9.52
N ARG A 183 6.65 -10.90 8.68
CA ARG A 183 7.21 -9.56 8.37
C ARG A 183 6.22 -8.61 7.69
N ASN A 184 5.14 -9.12 7.11
CA ASN A 184 4.11 -8.34 6.43
C ASN A 184 2.86 -8.14 7.30
N LEU A 185 2.77 -8.77 8.48
CA LEU A 185 1.71 -8.48 9.46
C LEU A 185 1.77 -7.04 9.97
N ILE A 186 2.94 -6.40 9.89
CA ILE A 186 3.12 -4.98 10.21
C ILE A 186 2.11 -4.08 9.48
N PHE A 187 1.71 -4.43 8.25
CA PHE A 187 0.73 -3.64 7.50
C PHE A 187 -0.66 -3.64 8.15
N LEU A 188 -1.06 -4.73 8.83
CA LEU A 188 -2.32 -4.74 9.59
C LEU A 188 -2.22 -3.83 10.83
N GLY A 189 -1.05 -3.81 11.50
CA GLY A 189 -0.80 -2.88 12.60
C GLY A 189 -0.84 -1.42 12.16
N LEU A 190 -0.21 -1.10 11.02
CA LEU A 190 -0.25 0.25 10.46
C LEU A 190 -1.66 0.66 10.01
N LEU A 191 -2.44 -0.26 9.43
CA LEU A 191 -3.86 0.01 9.14
C LEU A 191 -4.67 0.26 10.41
N ALA A 192 -4.41 -0.48 11.49
CA ALA A 192 -5.07 -0.26 12.77
C ALA A 192 -4.71 1.11 13.38
N LEU A 193 -3.46 1.55 13.28
CA LEU A 193 -3.04 2.89 13.70
C LEU A 193 -3.71 4.00 12.86
N PHE A 194 -3.82 3.80 11.54
CA PHE A 194 -4.57 4.71 10.68
C PHE A 194 -6.05 4.81 11.08
N TRP A 195 -6.68 3.67 11.36
CA TRP A 195 -8.06 3.63 11.81
C TRP A 195 -8.24 4.31 13.17
N LEU A 196 -7.29 4.08 14.10
CA LEU A 196 -7.27 4.74 15.40
C LEU A 196 -7.13 6.26 15.25
N GLY A 197 -6.25 6.72 14.36
CA GLY A 197 -6.12 8.14 14.06
C GLY A 197 -7.44 8.75 13.57
N ASN A 198 -8.15 8.06 12.68
CA ASN A 198 -9.47 8.52 12.23
C ASN A 198 -10.51 8.51 13.37
N LEU A 199 -10.49 7.48 14.20
CA LEU A 199 -11.39 7.37 15.35
C LEU A 199 -11.20 8.55 16.31
N LEU A 200 -9.96 8.96 16.59
CA LEU A 200 -9.65 10.10 17.45
C LEU A 200 -10.23 11.41 16.93
N THR A 201 -10.28 11.63 15.60
CA THR A 201 -11.00 12.78 15.02
C THR A 201 -12.46 12.79 15.48
N TYR A 202 -13.12 11.62 15.42
CA TYR A 202 -14.52 11.52 15.81
C TYR A 202 -14.76 11.56 17.32
N THR A 203 -13.78 11.18 18.15
CA THR A 203 -13.93 11.35 19.61
C THR A 203 -13.99 12.82 19.99
N GLU A 204 -13.24 13.70 19.31
CA GLU A 204 -13.35 15.14 19.52
C GLU A 204 -14.64 15.73 18.92
N LEU A 205 -15.01 15.34 17.69
CA LEU A 205 -16.26 15.81 17.07
C LEU A 205 -17.53 15.40 17.85
N LEU A 206 -17.47 14.30 18.61
CA LEU A 206 -18.55 13.85 19.51
C LEU A 206 -18.45 14.46 20.93
N GLY A 207 -17.42 15.28 21.20
CA GLY A 207 -17.20 15.94 22.49
C GLY A 207 -16.63 15.06 23.60
N TRP A 208 -16.00 13.92 23.26
CA TRP A 208 -15.38 13.02 24.24
C TRP A 208 -13.94 13.40 24.59
N THR A 209 -13.25 14.09 23.68
CA THR A 209 -11.86 14.56 23.83
C THR A 209 -11.73 15.99 23.30
N SER A 210 -10.65 16.69 23.62
CA SER A 210 -10.41 18.09 23.21
C SER A 210 -9.31 18.27 22.14
N ASP A 211 -8.55 17.22 21.85
CA ASP A 211 -7.35 17.22 21.00
C ASP A 211 -7.30 16.05 20.00
N GLY A 212 -8.39 15.28 19.90
CA GLY A 212 -8.49 14.07 19.10
C GLY A 212 -8.27 14.30 17.60
N ILE A 213 -8.68 15.43 17.02
CA ILE A 213 -8.45 15.79 15.62
C ILE A 213 -6.95 15.99 15.38
N ALA A 214 -6.28 16.78 16.21
CA ALA A 214 -4.86 17.08 16.05
C ALA A 214 -4.00 15.82 16.22
N VAL A 215 -4.23 15.08 17.31
CA VAL A 215 -3.53 13.83 17.62
C VAL A 215 -3.84 12.76 16.57
N GLY A 216 -5.10 12.66 16.14
CA GLY A 216 -5.55 11.70 15.14
C GLY A 216 -4.93 11.89 13.77
N HIS A 217 -4.89 13.14 13.29
CA HIS A 217 -4.22 13.50 12.04
C HIS A 217 -2.71 13.24 12.10
N LEU A 218 -2.06 13.62 13.19
CA LEU A 218 -0.62 13.42 13.38
C LEU A 218 -0.26 11.93 13.41
N LEU A 219 -0.98 11.14 14.21
CA LEU A 219 -0.82 9.68 14.28
C LEU A 219 -0.95 9.03 12.89
N ALA A 220 -1.98 9.39 12.13
CA ALA A 220 -2.22 8.82 10.81
C ALA A 220 -1.17 9.27 9.77
N LEU A 221 -0.76 10.55 9.80
CA LEU A 221 0.29 11.08 8.94
C LEU A 221 1.62 10.36 9.19
N ASP A 222 2.05 10.26 10.45
CA ASP A 222 3.30 9.59 10.80
C ASP A 222 3.26 8.10 10.49
N THR A 223 2.10 7.46 10.69
CA THR A 223 1.88 6.07 10.27
C THR A 223 2.05 5.93 8.75
N ALA A 224 1.60 6.91 7.96
CA ALA A 224 1.85 6.96 6.52
C ALA A 224 3.34 7.05 6.20
N ILE A 225 4.08 7.91 6.91
CA ILE A 225 5.52 8.10 6.70
C ILE A 225 6.30 6.82 7.07
N VAL A 226 5.92 6.14 8.16
CA VAL A 226 6.46 4.82 8.52
C VAL A 226 6.20 3.81 7.40
N LEU A 227 4.97 3.76 6.86
CA LEU A 227 4.61 2.89 5.75
C LEU A 227 5.45 3.21 4.50
N ILE A 228 5.64 4.48 4.17
CA ILE A 228 6.49 4.93 3.05
C ILE A 228 7.95 4.49 3.27
N SER A 229 8.51 4.65 4.47
CA SER A 229 9.88 4.22 4.78
C SER A 229 10.07 2.70 4.62
N ILE A 230 9.06 1.91 5.01
CA ILE A 230 9.07 0.45 4.86
C ILE A 230 8.94 0.05 3.39
N VAL A 231 7.94 0.58 2.69
CA VAL A 231 7.60 0.20 1.31
C VAL A 231 8.64 0.74 0.34
N GLY A 232 8.97 2.03 0.40
CA GLY A 232 9.98 2.67 -0.44
C GLY A 232 11.34 1.99 -0.29
N GLY A 233 11.71 1.65 0.95
CA GLY A 233 12.94 0.94 1.24
C GLY A 233 13.03 -0.52 0.78
N ARG A 234 11.91 -1.11 0.35
CA ARG A 234 11.89 -2.44 -0.29
C ARG A 234 11.75 -2.31 -1.80
N VAL A 235 10.83 -1.45 -2.25
CA VAL A 235 10.39 -1.33 -3.64
C VAL A 235 11.45 -0.61 -4.49
N THR A 236 11.89 0.58 -4.06
CA THR A 236 12.84 1.41 -4.81
C THR A 236 14.18 0.71 -5.06
N PRO A 237 14.88 0.14 -4.05
CA PRO A 237 16.13 -0.56 -4.32
C PRO A 237 15.93 -1.85 -5.13
N SER A 238 14.81 -2.56 -4.97
CA SER A 238 14.57 -3.80 -5.74
C SER A 238 14.37 -3.53 -7.24
N PHE A 239 13.60 -2.50 -7.60
CA PHE A 239 13.45 -2.12 -9.00
C PHE A 239 14.75 -1.62 -9.61
N THR A 240 15.51 -0.83 -8.85
CA THR A 240 16.82 -0.32 -9.29
C THR A 240 17.84 -1.44 -9.47
N LEU A 241 17.81 -2.43 -8.57
CA LEU A 241 18.66 -3.62 -8.65
C LEU A 241 18.37 -4.45 -9.90
N ASN A 242 17.09 -4.71 -10.17
CA ASN A 242 16.68 -5.51 -11.32
C ASN A 242 17.09 -4.84 -12.65
N ASP A 243 16.90 -3.53 -12.73
CA ASP A 243 17.26 -2.73 -13.89
C ASP A 243 18.78 -2.70 -14.14
N LEU A 244 19.58 -2.36 -13.11
CA LEU A 244 21.04 -2.30 -13.23
C LEU A 244 21.66 -3.68 -13.52
N ARG A 245 21.07 -4.75 -12.97
CA ARG A 245 21.48 -6.13 -13.32
C ARG A 245 21.18 -6.46 -14.78
N SER A 246 20.02 -6.08 -15.30
CA SER A 246 19.68 -6.35 -16.71
C SER A 246 20.58 -5.61 -17.70
N GLU A 247 21.16 -4.48 -17.29
CA GLU A 247 22.11 -3.70 -18.08
C GLU A 247 23.57 -4.11 -17.87
N GLY A 248 23.85 -5.08 -17.00
CA GLY A 248 25.19 -5.58 -16.74
C GLY A 248 26.10 -4.61 -15.99
N HIS A 249 25.56 -3.73 -15.13
CA HIS A 249 26.39 -2.86 -14.29
C HIS A 249 27.07 -3.66 -13.17
N ASP A 250 28.38 -3.46 -12.99
CA ASP A 250 29.16 -4.13 -11.92
C ASP A 250 28.80 -3.65 -10.52
N ARG A 251 28.42 -2.36 -10.40
CA ARG A 251 27.98 -1.78 -9.14
C ARG A 251 26.48 -1.94 -9.05
N LEU A 252 25.99 -2.39 -7.90
CA LEU A 252 24.56 -2.60 -7.65
C LEU A 252 24.12 -1.86 -6.38
N PRO A 253 22.81 -1.61 -6.19
CA PRO A 253 22.28 -1.08 -4.95
C PRO A 253 22.69 -1.95 -3.76
N LEU A 254 23.04 -1.31 -2.64
CA LEU A 254 23.41 -1.98 -1.40
C LEU A 254 22.23 -1.93 -0.43
N SER A 255 21.93 -3.08 0.20
CA SER A 255 21.00 -3.17 1.34
C SER A 255 21.80 -3.65 2.55
N HIS A 256 21.75 -2.86 3.61
CA HIS A 256 22.34 -3.20 4.90
C HIS A 256 21.20 -3.39 5.90
N PRO A 257 20.95 -4.62 6.40
CA PRO A 257 19.82 -4.89 7.29
C PRO A 257 19.77 -4.00 8.54
N LEU A 258 20.94 -3.64 9.09
CA LEU A 258 21.03 -2.74 10.24
C LEU A 258 20.61 -1.31 9.89
N LEU A 259 21.04 -0.79 8.74
CA LEU A 259 20.66 0.54 8.28
C LEU A 259 19.18 0.59 7.87
N ASP A 260 18.70 -0.46 7.20
CA ASP A 260 17.29 -0.61 6.83
C ASP A 260 16.40 -0.63 8.08
N GLY A 261 16.80 -1.37 9.12
CA GLY A 261 16.13 -1.38 10.41
C GLY A 261 16.20 -0.01 11.11
N ALA A 262 17.39 0.60 11.17
CA ALA A 262 17.59 1.90 11.80
C ALA A 262 16.75 3.00 11.15
N ALA A 263 16.63 3.00 9.82
CA ALA A 263 15.84 3.98 9.07
C ALA A 263 14.33 3.88 9.34
N ILE A 264 13.81 2.65 9.48
CA ILE A 264 12.40 2.43 9.82
C ILE A 264 12.17 2.79 11.29
N MET A 265 13.06 2.34 12.19
CA MET A 265 12.94 2.62 13.62
C MET A 265 13.10 4.10 13.96
N SER A 266 13.94 4.84 13.22
CA SER A 266 14.07 6.28 13.42
C SER A 266 12.80 7.04 13.05
N VAL A 267 12.10 6.62 11.98
CA VAL A 267 10.80 7.23 11.60
C VAL A 267 9.71 6.82 12.59
N ALA A 268 9.71 5.58 13.08
CA ALA A 268 8.80 5.17 14.16
C ALA A 268 9.07 5.93 15.47
N ALA A 269 10.31 6.31 15.75
CA ALA A 269 10.64 7.17 16.89
C ALA A 269 10.13 8.61 16.71
N VAL A 270 10.09 9.14 15.48
CA VAL A 270 9.44 10.43 15.17
C VAL A 270 7.97 10.37 15.55
N LEU A 271 7.24 9.35 15.09
CA LEU A 271 5.83 9.14 15.44
C LEU A 271 5.61 9.19 16.96
N VAL A 272 6.45 8.49 17.74
CA VAL A 272 6.35 8.49 19.20
C VAL A 272 6.68 9.86 19.80
N ALA A 273 7.70 10.54 19.28
CA ALA A 273 8.09 11.87 19.76
C ALA A 273 7.02 12.93 19.45
N ASP A 274 6.42 12.90 18.26
CA ASP A 274 5.35 13.79 17.83
C ASP A 274 4.09 13.66 18.71
N LEU A 275 3.79 12.45 19.19
CA LEU A 275 2.65 12.21 20.09
C LEU A 275 2.92 12.61 21.56
N ILE A 276 4.17 12.53 22.03
CA ILE A 276 4.49 12.80 23.44
C ILE A 276 4.94 14.25 23.66
N TRP A 277 5.71 14.81 22.72
CA TRP A 277 6.32 16.14 22.79
C TRP A 277 6.05 16.92 21.49
N PRO A 278 4.78 17.19 21.14
CA PRO A 278 4.44 17.88 19.91
C PRO A 278 5.07 19.28 19.87
N GLY A 279 5.81 19.58 18.81
CA GLY A 279 6.43 20.90 18.60
C GLY A 279 7.68 21.20 19.43
N GLU A 280 8.17 20.25 20.22
CA GLU A 280 9.37 20.43 21.06
C GLU A 280 10.68 20.21 20.28
N LEU A 281 11.77 20.80 20.79
CA LEU A 281 13.11 20.66 20.18
C LEU A 281 13.57 19.20 20.10
N VAL A 282 13.17 18.37 21.07
CA VAL A 282 13.49 16.93 21.10
C VAL A 282 12.92 16.23 19.87
N THR A 283 11.66 16.52 19.51
CA THR A 283 10.99 15.96 18.33
C THR A 283 11.68 16.39 17.05
N GLY A 284 12.07 17.66 16.95
CA GLY A 284 12.88 18.16 15.83
C GLY A 284 14.25 17.46 15.71
N ALA A 285 14.92 17.18 16.84
CA ALA A 285 16.18 16.46 16.84
C ALA A 285 16.02 15.00 16.39
N VAL A 286 14.96 14.31 16.84
CA VAL A 286 14.63 12.94 16.42
C VAL A 286 14.32 12.91 14.92
N ALA A 287 13.53 13.86 14.41
CA ALA A 287 13.22 14.00 12.99
C ALA A 287 14.48 14.25 12.14
N LEU A 288 15.41 15.09 12.61
CA LEU A 288 16.68 15.33 11.92
C LEU A 288 17.52 14.05 11.82
N VAL A 289 17.63 13.29 12.91
CA VAL A 289 18.32 11.99 12.90
C VAL A 289 17.64 11.04 11.93
N ALA A 290 16.31 10.95 11.94
CA ALA A 290 15.56 10.10 11.03
C ALA A 290 15.79 10.49 9.56
N SER A 291 15.82 11.79 9.25
CA SER A 291 16.13 12.32 7.92
C SER A 291 17.54 11.91 7.47
N ILE A 292 18.56 12.10 8.33
CA ILE A 292 19.95 11.74 8.01
C ILE A 292 20.07 10.23 7.73
N VAL A 293 19.50 9.39 8.58
CA VAL A 293 19.57 7.92 8.42
C VAL A 293 18.87 7.48 7.14
N ASN A 294 17.68 8.04 6.83
CA ASN A 294 16.95 7.71 5.61
C ASN A 294 17.66 8.26 4.35
N PHE A 295 18.32 9.42 4.44
CA PHE A 295 19.12 9.97 3.34
C PHE A 295 20.34 9.10 3.05
N VAL A 296 21.09 8.68 4.08
CA VAL A 296 22.21 7.74 3.92
C VAL A 296 21.73 6.44 3.29
N ARG A 297 20.59 5.91 3.74
CA ARG A 297 19.96 4.72 3.14
C ARG A 297 19.63 4.93 1.66
N LEU A 298 19.05 6.08 1.29
CA LEU A 298 18.72 6.44 -0.10
C LEU A 298 19.96 6.52 -1.00
N LEU A 299 21.07 7.07 -0.50
CA LEU A 299 22.33 7.15 -1.27
C LEU A 299 22.85 5.77 -1.71
N LEU A 300 22.63 4.74 -0.90
CA LEU A 300 23.05 3.37 -1.20
C LEU A 300 22.21 2.69 -2.28
N TRP A 301 21.05 3.26 -2.63
CA TRP A 301 20.19 2.72 -3.69
C TRP A 301 20.63 3.11 -5.09
N ARG A 302 21.61 4.02 -5.21
CA ARG A 302 22.21 4.44 -6.49
C ARG A 302 21.22 5.06 -7.50
N GLY A 303 20.18 5.77 -7.03
CA GLY A 303 19.16 6.38 -7.91
C GLY A 303 19.69 7.31 -9.00
N LEU A 304 20.85 7.93 -8.80
CA LEU A 304 21.50 8.75 -9.83
C LEU A 304 21.90 7.96 -11.08
N ALA A 305 22.16 6.65 -10.95
CA ALA A 305 22.44 5.78 -12.09
C ALA A 305 21.21 5.63 -13.01
N THR A 306 20.00 5.76 -12.46
CA THR A 306 18.74 5.60 -13.17
C THR A 306 18.09 6.93 -13.59
N ARG A 307 18.81 8.06 -13.52
CA ARG A 307 18.27 9.40 -13.84
C ARG A 307 17.66 9.56 -15.24
N ARG A 308 18.10 8.73 -16.20
CA ARG A 308 17.57 8.72 -17.58
C ARG A 308 16.31 7.86 -17.74
N LYS A 309 15.87 7.19 -16.67
CA LYS A 309 14.69 6.31 -16.64
C LYS A 309 13.65 6.93 -15.72
N PRO A 310 12.70 7.73 -16.25
CA PRO A 310 11.73 8.47 -15.44
C PRO A 310 10.99 7.59 -14.43
N ILE A 311 10.65 6.35 -14.82
CA ILE A 311 9.94 5.39 -13.98
C ILE A 311 10.72 4.95 -12.73
N LEU A 312 12.06 4.95 -12.78
CA LEU A 312 12.91 4.61 -11.63
C LEU A 312 13.36 5.86 -10.88
N TRP A 313 13.63 6.94 -11.61
CA TRP A 313 14.04 8.21 -11.02
C TRP A 313 12.97 8.77 -10.09
N ILE A 314 11.69 8.69 -10.48
CA ILE A 314 10.58 9.18 -9.66
C ILE A 314 10.50 8.46 -8.30
N LEU A 315 10.84 7.17 -8.23
CA LEU A 315 10.83 6.40 -6.97
C LEU A 315 11.87 6.90 -5.96
N HIS A 316 12.99 7.46 -6.44
CA HIS A 316 14.02 8.04 -5.59
C HIS A 316 13.66 9.47 -5.19
N MET A 317 13.13 10.26 -6.13
CA MET A 317 12.69 11.62 -5.87
C MET A 317 11.49 11.68 -4.92
N SER A 318 10.56 10.72 -5.00
CA SER A 318 9.44 10.64 -4.07
C SER A 318 9.83 10.15 -2.67
N TYR A 319 11.00 9.52 -2.52
CA TYR A 319 11.51 9.10 -1.21
C TYR A 319 12.35 10.19 -0.54
N LEU A 320 13.01 11.04 -1.33
CA LEU A 320 13.76 12.20 -0.87
C LEU A 320 12.83 13.27 -0.31
#